data_AF-A0AAD6TFJ6-F1
#
_entry.id   AF-A0AAD6TFJ6-F1
#
_cell.length_a   1.000
_cell.length_b   1.000
_cell.length_c   1.000
_cell.angle_alpha   90.00
_cell.angle_beta   90.00
_cell.angle_gamma   90.00
#
_symmetry.space_group_name_H-M   'P 1'
#
loop_
_entity.id
_entity.type
_entity.pdbx_description
1 polymer ?
#
loop_
_entity_poly.entity_id
_entity_poly.type
_entity_poly.pdbx_seq_one_letter_code
_entity_poly.pdbx_strand_id
1 'polypeptide(L)'
;MVQSIHAAVEDGGYTVNAIPYAPTEEVAGFPNDAVIPAFRETLMHAIAFDSASPVKDGRVLPAKELNAAHARLDSFVDAWRKLTPGSGAYMNEADMQEPEWQQSFFGDHYLQLLQIKRRRDPWGVFWAPTTPGSELWEVVVPDGLPLQTGPLCRT
;
A
#
# COMPACT_ATOMS: atom_id res chain seq x y z
N MET A 1 -5.43 3.51 -18.45
CA MET A 1 -4.35 2.71 -17.84
C MET A 1 -3.05 2.76 -18.63
N VAL A 2 -2.98 2.33 -19.90
CA VAL A 2 -1.71 2.33 -20.66
C VAL A 2 -1.01 3.70 -20.66
N GLN A 3 -1.73 4.77 -20.97
CA GLN A 3 -1.18 6.14 -20.96
C GLN A 3 -0.65 6.56 -19.58
N SER A 4 -1.30 6.15 -18.48
CA SER A 4 -0.84 6.49 -17.13
C SER A 4 0.39 5.70 -16.70
N ILE A 5 0.58 4.48 -17.23
CA ILE A 5 1.83 3.73 -17.09
C ILE A 5 2.96 4.41 -17.87
N HIS A 6 2.70 4.82 -19.12
CA HIS A 6 3.67 5.59 -19.90
C HIS A 6 4.08 6.88 -19.19
N ALA A 7 3.12 7.66 -18.68
CA ALA A 7 3.43 8.87 -17.92
C ALA A 7 4.30 8.59 -16.69
N ALA A 8 4.01 7.52 -15.92
CA ALA A 8 4.84 7.13 -14.78
C ALA A 8 6.29 6.80 -15.16
N VAL A 9 6.52 6.23 -16.34
CA VAL A 9 7.86 5.89 -16.84
C VAL A 9 8.55 7.10 -17.48
N GLU A 10 7.89 7.75 -18.44
CA GLU A 10 8.48 8.80 -19.28
C GLU A 10 8.60 10.14 -18.54
N ASP A 11 7.55 10.57 -17.86
CA ASP A 11 7.53 11.84 -17.11
C ASP A 11 7.94 11.62 -15.65
N GLY A 12 7.55 10.48 -15.10
CA GLY A 12 7.84 10.06 -13.73
C GLY A 12 9.26 9.53 -13.54
N GLY A 13 9.89 8.98 -14.59
CA GLY A 13 11.19 8.32 -14.46
C GLY A 13 11.16 7.06 -13.58
N TYR A 14 9.97 6.51 -13.31
CA TYR A 14 9.80 5.35 -12.46
C TYR A 14 9.97 4.06 -13.25
N THR A 15 10.36 3.00 -12.55
CA THR A 15 10.36 1.65 -13.11
C THR A 15 9.02 1.00 -12.84
N VAL A 16 8.37 0.44 -13.85
CA VAL A 16 7.10 -0.27 -13.67
C VAL A 16 7.32 -1.77 -13.84
N ASN A 17 6.92 -2.53 -12.84
CA ASN A 17 6.74 -3.98 -12.94
C ASN A 17 5.25 -4.28 -13.08
N ALA A 18 4.91 -5.31 -13.85
CA ALA A 18 3.55 -5.77 -13.98
C ALA A 18 3.49 -7.30 -14.08
N ILE A 19 2.61 -7.89 -13.29
CA ILE A 19 2.33 -9.32 -13.31
C ILE A 19 0.88 -9.48 -13.81
N PRO A 20 0.65 -10.12 -14.96
CA PRO A 20 -0.70 -10.39 -15.42
C PRO A 20 -1.32 -11.51 -14.57
N TYR A 21 -2.58 -11.31 -14.17
CA TYR A 21 -3.42 -12.34 -13.58
C TYR A 21 -4.67 -12.50 -14.44
N ALA A 22 -5.27 -13.68 -14.42
CA ALA A 22 -6.63 -13.86 -14.95
C ALA A 22 -7.25 -15.05 -14.20
N PRO A 23 -7.46 -14.94 -12.89
CA PRO A 23 -8.01 -16.05 -12.13
C PRO A 23 -9.47 -16.23 -12.55
N THR A 24 -9.86 -17.47 -12.83
CA THR A 24 -11.26 -17.84 -13.05
C THR A 24 -11.73 -18.67 -11.87
N GLU A 25 -13.03 -18.62 -11.59
CA GLU A 25 -13.62 -19.48 -10.55
C GLU A 25 -13.36 -20.97 -10.84
N GLU A 26 -13.40 -21.37 -12.12
CA GLU A 26 -13.11 -22.75 -12.55
C GLU A 26 -11.71 -23.24 -12.11
N VAL A 27 -10.70 -22.37 -12.16
CA VAL A 27 -9.32 -22.74 -11.84
C VAL A 27 -8.97 -22.45 -10.38
N ALA A 28 -9.39 -21.30 -9.86
CA ALA A 28 -9.01 -20.82 -8.53
C ALA A 28 -10.00 -21.23 -7.42
N GLY A 29 -11.22 -21.65 -7.77
CA GLY A 29 -12.28 -22.10 -6.85
C GLY A 29 -12.88 -21.03 -5.94
N PHE A 30 -12.24 -19.86 -5.84
CA PHE A 30 -12.64 -18.72 -5.01
C PHE A 30 -13.04 -19.13 -3.59
N PRO A 31 -12.13 -19.77 -2.82
CA PRO A 31 -12.43 -20.22 -1.47
C PRO A 31 -12.85 -19.03 -0.58
N ASN A 32 -13.60 -19.35 0.46
CA ASN A 32 -13.99 -18.40 1.49
C ASN A 32 -12.79 -18.08 2.39
N ASP A 33 -11.93 -17.17 1.92
CA ASP A 33 -10.73 -16.69 2.60
C ASP A 33 -10.74 -15.16 2.73
N ALA A 34 -9.61 -14.60 3.19
CA ALA A 34 -9.45 -13.17 3.43
C ALA A 34 -8.76 -12.42 2.27
N VAL A 35 -8.54 -13.08 1.12
CA VAL A 35 -7.97 -12.40 -0.05
C VAL A 35 -8.97 -11.35 -0.52
N ILE A 36 -8.52 -10.11 -0.71
CA ILE A 36 -9.40 -9.01 -1.14
C ILE A 36 -10.17 -9.40 -2.43
N PRO A 37 -11.49 -9.15 -2.51
CA PRO A 37 -12.32 -9.60 -3.64
C PRO A 37 -11.84 -9.10 -5.00
N ALA A 38 -11.17 -7.94 -5.07
CA ALA A 38 -10.61 -7.40 -6.30
C ALA A 38 -9.68 -8.38 -7.04
N PHE A 39 -8.96 -9.26 -6.33
CA PHE A 39 -8.12 -10.28 -6.97
C PHE A 39 -8.92 -11.25 -7.84
N ARG A 40 -10.22 -11.41 -7.64
CA ARG A 40 -11.09 -12.31 -8.42
C ARG A 40 -11.33 -11.80 -9.84
N GLU A 41 -11.21 -10.50 -10.06
CA GLU A 41 -11.44 -9.83 -11.35
C GLU A 41 -10.18 -9.12 -11.89
N THR A 42 -9.08 -9.16 -11.13
CA THR A 42 -7.83 -8.49 -11.49
C THR A 42 -7.21 -9.11 -12.73
N LEU A 43 -6.89 -8.27 -13.71
CA LEU A 43 -6.16 -8.66 -14.91
C LEU A 43 -4.64 -8.41 -14.82
N MET A 44 -4.23 -7.53 -13.91
CA MET A 44 -2.83 -7.12 -13.76
C MET A 44 -2.60 -6.50 -12.39
N HIS A 45 -1.55 -6.93 -11.70
CA HIS A 45 -0.93 -6.17 -10.60
C HIS A 45 0.20 -5.36 -11.19
N ALA A 46 0.15 -4.04 -11.05
CA ALA A 46 1.18 -3.14 -11.53
C ALA A 46 1.78 -2.37 -10.36
N ILE A 47 3.10 -2.22 -10.38
CA ILE A 47 3.87 -1.59 -9.31
C ILE A 47 4.77 -0.53 -9.96
N ALA A 48 4.72 0.70 -9.44
CA ALA A 48 5.69 1.73 -9.77
C ALA A 48 6.76 1.80 -8.67
N PHE A 49 8.02 1.74 -9.07
CA PHE A 49 9.18 1.86 -8.19
C PHE A 49 9.90 3.19 -8.45
N ASP A 50 10.12 3.95 -7.38
CA ASP A 50 11.16 4.95 -7.36
C ASP A 50 12.49 4.29 -7.03
N SER A 51 13.39 4.26 -8.02
CA SER A 51 14.73 3.67 -7.90
C SER A 51 15.77 4.68 -7.41
N ALA A 52 15.36 5.91 -7.09
CA ALA A 52 16.25 6.90 -6.51
C ALA A 52 16.72 6.48 -5.11
N SER A 53 18.03 6.58 -4.86
CA SER A 53 18.58 6.32 -3.53
C SER A 53 18.11 7.39 -2.54
N PRO A 54 17.53 7.02 -1.38
CA PRO A 54 17.23 7.97 -0.31
C PRO A 54 18.50 8.42 0.44
N VAL A 55 19.68 7.95 0.00
CA VAL A 55 20.99 8.29 0.57
C VAL A 55 21.84 8.96 -0.51
N LYS A 56 22.42 10.11 -0.16
CA LYS A 56 23.38 10.85 -0.98
C LYS A 56 24.60 11.20 -0.14
N ASP A 57 25.79 10.92 -0.67
CA ASP A 57 27.07 11.19 0.01
C ASP A 57 27.15 10.61 1.44
N GLY A 58 26.59 9.40 1.63
CA GLY A 58 26.58 8.69 2.91
C GLY A 58 25.57 9.22 3.94
N ARG A 59 24.65 10.12 3.55
CA ARG A 59 23.62 10.68 4.43
C ARG A 59 22.24 10.47 3.84
N VAL A 60 21.28 10.15 4.71
CA VAL A 60 19.86 10.11 4.32
C VAL A 60 19.41 11.52 3.92
N LEU A 61 18.62 11.62 2.85
CA LEU A 61 18.05 12.88 2.39
C LEU A 61 17.17 13.53 3.48
N PRO A 62 17.09 14.86 3.55
CA PRO A 62 16.19 15.54 4.47
C PRO A 62 14.73 15.11 4.29
N ALA A 63 13.96 15.07 5.38
CA ALA A 63 12.55 14.66 5.36
C ALA A 63 11.70 15.42 4.32
N LYS A 64 11.98 16.72 4.12
CA LYS A 64 11.32 17.53 3.08
C LYS A 64 11.54 16.97 1.67
N GLU A 65 12.74 16.50 1.36
CA GLU A 65 13.06 15.93 0.04
C GLU A 65 12.44 14.55 -0.13
N LEU A 66 12.48 13.72 0.92
CA LEU A 66 11.81 12.41 0.91
C LEU A 66 10.30 12.54 0.73
N ASN A 67 9.66 13.47 1.45
CA ASN A 67 8.23 13.73 1.31
C ASN A 67 7.87 14.30 -0.07
N ALA A 68 8.74 15.14 -0.65
CA ALA A 68 8.52 15.65 -2.01
C ALA A 68 8.64 14.54 -3.08
N ALA A 69 9.62 13.64 -2.93
CA ALA A 69 9.78 12.48 -3.80
C ALA A 69 8.57 11.53 -3.68
N HIS A 70 8.15 11.22 -2.46
CA HIS A 70 6.98 10.40 -2.19
C HIS A 70 5.69 11.01 -2.77
N ALA A 71 5.42 12.30 -2.51
CA ALA A 71 4.24 12.99 -3.04
C ALA A 71 4.22 13.01 -4.58
N ARG A 72 5.40 13.09 -5.21
CA ARG A 72 5.50 12.97 -6.67
C ARG A 72 5.13 11.56 -7.10
N LEU A 73 5.68 10.51 -6.51
CA LEU A 73 5.34 9.12 -6.85
C LEU A 73 3.85 8.85 -6.65
N ASP A 74 3.32 9.25 -5.50
CA ASP A 74 1.91 9.06 -5.17
C ASP A 74 0.98 9.75 -6.18
N SER A 75 1.36 10.90 -6.75
CA SER A 75 0.53 11.55 -7.78
C SER A 75 0.40 10.74 -9.09
N PHE A 76 1.42 9.96 -9.46
CA PHE A 76 1.34 9.05 -10.61
C PHE A 76 0.55 7.78 -10.27
N VAL A 77 0.72 7.24 -9.05
CA VAL A 77 -0.05 6.09 -8.57
C VAL A 77 -1.53 6.45 -8.37
N ASP A 78 -1.83 7.66 -7.91
CA ASP A 78 -3.20 8.19 -7.77
C ASP A 78 -3.92 8.26 -9.12
N ALA A 79 -3.22 8.58 -10.21
CA ALA A 79 -3.79 8.47 -11.55
C ALA A 79 -4.21 7.04 -11.88
N TRP A 80 -3.49 6.02 -11.38
CA TRP A 80 -3.88 4.62 -11.54
C TRP A 80 -5.11 4.31 -10.69
N ARG A 81 -5.13 4.70 -9.41
CA ARG A 81 -6.28 4.53 -8.50
C ARG A 81 -7.57 5.08 -9.12
N LYS A 82 -7.51 6.29 -9.69
CA LYS A 82 -8.65 6.95 -10.37
C LYS A 82 -9.14 6.20 -11.62
N LEU A 83 -8.26 5.50 -12.33
CA LEU A 83 -8.58 4.75 -13.54
C LEU A 83 -9.06 3.33 -13.26
N THR A 84 -8.86 2.83 -12.04
CA THR A 84 -9.23 1.47 -11.62
C THR A 84 -10.12 1.47 -10.38
N PRO A 85 -11.29 2.15 -10.41
CA PRO A 85 -12.22 2.12 -9.29
C PRO A 85 -12.67 0.68 -9.00
N GLY A 86 -12.77 0.32 -7.72
CA GLY A 86 -13.12 -1.04 -7.29
C GLY A 86 -11.96 -2.04 -7.32
N SER A 87 -10.79 -1.65 -7.83
CA SER A 87 -9.56 -2.42 -7.64
C SER A 87 -9.06 -2.32 -6.19
N GLY A 88 -7.91 -2.92 -5.93
CA GLY A 88 -7.16 -2.76 -4.68
C GLY A 88 -5.67 -2.68 -4.93
N ALA A 89 -4.91 -2.84 -3.86
CA ALA A 89 -3.46 -2.89 -3.86
C ALA A 89 -2.98 -4.11 -3.06
N TYR A 90 -1.91 -4.73 -3.53
CA TYR A 90 -1.34 -5.89 -2.84
C TYR A 90 -0.48 -5.44 -1.67
N MET A 91 -0.98 -5.65 -0.44
CA MET A 91 -0.38 -5.11 0.80
C MET A 91 1.11 -5.43 1.00
N ASN A 92 1.60 -6.55 0.45
CA ASN A 92 3.01 -6.97 0.60
C ASN A 92 3.97 -6.19 -0.31
N GLU A 93 3.46 -5.50 -1.33
CA GLU A 93 4.23 -4.73 -2.32
C GLU A 93 3.65 -3.32 -2.48
N ALA A 94 3.05 -2.79 -1.42
CA ALA A 94 2.37 -1.50 -1.42
C ALA A 94 3.09 -0.47 -0.55
N ASP A 95 2.71 0.79 -0.73
CA ASP A 95 3.16 1.90 0.08
C ASP A 95 2.56 1.84 1.50
N MET A 96 3.38 2.06 2.52
CA MET A 96 2.91 2.19 3.90
C MET A 96 2.00 3.41 4.10
N GLN A 97 2.11 4.39 3.21
CA GLN A 97 1.29 5.61 3.19
C GLN A 97 0.11 5.52 2.21
N GLU A 98 -0.25 4.31 1.74
CA GLU A 98 -1.41 4.11 0.86
C GLU A 98 -2.66 4.77 1.47
N PRO A 99 -3.30 5.71 0.75
CA PRO A 99 -4.52 6.34 1.21
C PRO A 99 -5.63 5.29 1.30
N GLU A 100 -6.46 5.37 2.34
CA GLU A 100 -7.57 4.43 2.55
C GLU A 100 -7.13 2.95 2.49
N TRP A 101 -5.93 2.64 3.00
CA TRP A 101 -5.33 1.30 2.94
C TRP A 101 -6.25 0.18 3.45
N GLN A 102 -7.20 0.47 4.35
CA GLN A 102 -8.21 -0.50 4.76
C GLN A 102 -9.01 -1.03 3.57
N GLN A 103 -9.48 -0.11 2.72
CA GLN A 103 -10.20 -0.45 1.49
C GLN A 103 -9.25 -1.02 0.45
N SER A 104 -8.10 -0.37 0.21
CA SER A 104 -7.16 -0.80 -0.83
C SER A 104 -6.63 -2.21 -0.59
N PHE A 105 -6.34 -2.60 0.65
CA PHE A 105 -5.70 -3.88 0.97
C PHE A 105 -6.67 -4.99 1.37
N PHE A 106 -7.82 -4.64 1.96
CA PHE A 106 -8.76 -5.63 2.52
C PHE A 106 -10.17 -5.51 1.96
N GLY A 107 -10.55 -4.37 1.37
CA GLY A 107 -11.89 -4.10 0.88
C GLY A 107 -12.96 -4.37 1.94
N ASP A 108 -14.06 -4.99 1.51
CA ASP A 108 -15.20 -5.33 2.37
C ASP A 108 -14.83 -6.29 3.53
N HIS A 109 -13.69 -6.99 3.45
CA HIS A 109 -13.25 -7.88 4.52
C HIS A 109 -12.67 -7.13 5.72
N TYR A 110 -12.35 -5.84 5.61
CA TYR A 110 -11.67 -5.10 6.67
C TYR A 110 -12.37 -5.20 8.02
N LEU A 111 -13.69 -4.96 8.06
CA LEU A 111 -14.46 -4.97 9.31
C LEU A 111 -14.47 -6.34 9.99
N GLN A 112 -14.60 -7.41 9.21
CA GLN A 112 -14.57 -8.78 9.73
C GLN A 112 -13.17 -9.14 10.25
N LEU A 113 -12.11 -8.74 9.54
CA LEU A 113 -10.73 -8.94 9.97
C LEU A 113 -10.41 -8.17 11.25
N LEU A 114 -10.89 -6.93 11.36
CA LEU A 114 -10.76 -6.11 12.57
C LEU A 114 -11.49 -6.75 13.76
N GLN A 115 -12.68 -7.33 13.56
CA GLN A 115 -13.39 -8.07 14.60
C GLN A 115 -12.62 -9.33 15.05
N ILE A 116 -12.01 -10.06 14.11
CA ILE A 116 -11.16 -11.20 14.44
C ILE A 116 -9.94 -10.73 15.25
N LYS A 117 -9.25 -9.68 14.76
CA LYS A 117 -8.10 -9.08 15.44
C LYS A 117 -8.43 -8.71 16.88
N ARG A 118 -9.51 -7.97 17.13
CA ARG A 118 -9.91 -7.55 18.48
C ARG A 118 -10.24 -8.72 19.40
N ARG A 119 -10.79 -9.82 18.87
CA ARG A 119 -11.04 -11.04 19.64
C ARG A 119 -9.78 -11.83 19.97
N ARG A 120 -8.80 -11.82 19.06
CA ARG A 120 -7.57 -12.63 19.18
C ARG A 120 -6.42 -11.88 19.87
N ASP A 121 -6.39 -10.56 19.73
CA ASP A 121 -5.38 -9.67 20.28
C ASP A 121 -6.07 -8.42 20.89
N PRO A 122 -6.79 -8.58 22.01
CA PRO A 122 -7.56 -7.48 22.61
C PRO A 122 -6.67 -6.40 23.25
N TRP A 123 -5.39 -6.68 23.48
CA TRP A 123 -4.43 -5.72 24.03
C TRP A 123 -3.63 -4.98 22.96
N GLY A 124 -3.69 -5.44 21.70
CA GLY A 124 -2.95 -4.85 20.59
C GLY A 124 -1.44 -5.12 20.66
N VAL A 125 -1.05 -6.31 21.11
CA VAL A 125 0.35 -6.73 21.24
C VAL A 125 1.02 -6.87 19.87
N PHE A 126 0.28 -7.39 18.87
CA PHE A 126 0.82 -7.61 17.54
C PHE A 126 0.52 -6.41 16.65
N TRP A 127 1.45 -5.47 16.55
CA TRP A 127 1.32 -4.31 15.68
C TRP A 127 2.23 -4.41 14.46
N ALA A 128 1.70 -4.03 13.30
CA ALA A 128 2.44 -3.78 12.08
C ALA A 128 1.72 -2.63 11.34
N PRO A 129 2.43 -1.79 10.58
CA PRO A 129 1.79 -0.74 9.79
C PRO A 129 0.77 -1.35 8.83
N THR A 130 -0.30 -0.60 8.57
CA THR A 130 -1.35 -0.93 7.59
C THR A 130 -1.97 -2.34 7.72
N THR A 131 -2.07 -2.84 8.96
CA THR A 131 -2.76 -4.10 9.28
C THR A 131 -4.04 -3.83 10.08
N PRO A 132 -5.06 -4.71 10.06
CA PRO A 132 -6.32 -4.45 10.75
C PRO A 132 -6.11 -4.07 12.22
N GLY A 133 -6.58 -2.88 12.61
CA GLY A 133 -6.46 -2.33 13.97
C GLY A 133 -5.16 -1.56 14.23
N SER A 134 -4.25 -1.43 13.25
CA SER A 134 -3.02 -0.65 13.40
C SER A 134 -3.27 0.84 13.54
N GLU A 135 -4.42 1.34 13.07
CA GLU A 135 -4.87 2.75 13.15
C GLU A 135 -5.12 3.25 14.58
N LEU A 136 -5.17 2.35 15.56
CA LEU A 136 -5.27 2.68 16.98
C LEU A 136 -3.92 3.08 17.60
N TRP A 137 -2.86 3.08 16.78
CA TRP A 137 -1.50 3.38 17.20
C TRP A 137 -0.79 4.20 16.14
N GLU A 138 0.19 4.98 16.59
CA GLU A 138 1.08 5.74 15.73
C GLU A 138 2.53 5.60 16.21
N VAL A 139 3.48 5.58 15.28
CA VAL A 139 4.90 5.69 15.61
C VAL A 139 5.24 7.17 15.66
N VAL A 140 5.62 7.66 16.84
CA VAL A 140 5.93 9.08 17.03
C VAL A 140 7.36 9.35 16.61
N VAL A 141 7.54 10.04 15.48
CA VAL A 141 8.86 10.49 15.01
C VAL A 141 8.90 12.02 14.83
N PRO A 142 10.07 12.67 15.04
CA PRO A 142 10.16 14.13 15.01
C PRO A 142 9.91 14.77 13.63
N ASP A 143 10.15 14.02 12.55
CA ASP A 143 10.17 14.53 11.17
C ASP A 143 8.97 14.08 10.33
N GLY A 144 8.03 13.35 10.93
CA GLY A 144 6.79 12.90 10.30
C GLY A 144 6.96 11.89 9.17
N LEU A 145 8.16 11.31 9.02
CA LEU A 145 8.39 10.24 8.05
C LEU A 145 7.75 8.92 8.57
N PRO A 146 7.34 7.99 7.69
CA PRO A 146 6.78 6.70 8.10
C PRO A 146 7.87 5.71 8.60
N LEU A 147 8.79 6.20 9.43
CA LEU A 147 9.89 5.44 10.01
C LEU A 147 9.42 4.69 11.25
N GLN A 148 9.90 3.46 11.42
CA GLN A 148 9.61 2.61 12.58
C GLN A 148 10.71 2.73 13.66
N THR A 149 11.22 3.94 13.85
CA THR A 149 12.36 4.24 14.75
C THR A 149 11.94 4.93 16.05
N GLY A 150 10.69 5.42 16.12
CA GLY A 150 10.13 6.09 17.30
C GLY A 150 9.37 5.15 18.24
N PRO A 151 8.93 5.66 19.41
CA PRO A 151 8.00 4.92 20.26
C PRO A 151 6.65 4.73 19.56
N LEU A 152 6.05 3.56 19.77
CA LEU A 152 4.68 3.26 19.36
C LEU A 152 3.72 3.72 20.46
N CYS A 153 2.84 4.66 20.14
CA CYS A 153 1.87 5.27 21.05
C CYS A 153 0.45 4.95 20.60
N ARG A 154 -0.51 4.91 21.54
CA ARG A 154 -1.94 4.84 21.17
C ARG A 154 -2.42 6.22 20.72
N THR A 155 -3.25 6.24 19.68
CA THR A 155 -3.93 7.44 19.17
C THR A 155 -5.17 7.79 20.00
#